data_AF-A0A960AIW1-F1
#
_entry.id   AF-A0A960AIW1-F1
#
_cell.length_a   1.000
_cell.length_b   1.000
_cell.length_c   1.000
_cell.angle_alpha   90.00
_cell.angle_beta   90.00
_cell.angle_gamma   90.00
#
_symmetry.space_group_name_H-M   'P 1'
#
loop_
_entity.id
_entity.type
_entity.pdbx_description
1 polymer ?
#
loop_
_entity_poly.entity_id
_entity_poly.type
_entity_poly.pdbx_seq_one_letter_code
_entity_poly.pdbx_strand_id
1 'polypeptide(L)' 'MKAHQLKNGDTISLDGDHLVVFHFAEERGQVILDVVSEVSARRFELHYSPDARISVL' A
#
# COMPACT_ATOMS: atom_id res chain seq x y z
N MET A 1 3.63 -0.58 -10.44
CA MET A 1 3.84 -1.96 -9.96
C MET A 1 2.49 -2.64 -9.76
N LYS A 2 2.36 -3.98 -9.80
CA LYS A 2 1.11 -4.63 -9.38
C LYS A 2 1.03 -4.71 -7.85
N ALA A 3 -0.16 -4.63 -7.27
CA ALA A 3 -0.35 -4.63 -5.81
C ALA A 3 0.25 -5.87 -5.13
N HIS A 4 0.11 -7.06 -5.75
CA HIS A 4 0.68 -8.31 -5.22
C HIS A 4 2.22 -8.36 -5.20
N GLN A 5 2.90 -7.35 -5.77
CA GLN A 5 4.36 -7.27 -5.80
C GLN A 5 4.93 -6.34 -4.71
N LEU A 6 4.05 -5.65 -3.97
CA LEU A 6 4.45 -4.78 -2.86
C LEU A 6 5.04 -5.58 -1.70
N LYS A 7 5.85 -4.90 -0.91
CA LYS A 7 6.51 -5.44 0.28
C LYS A 7 6.48 -4.42 1.42
N ASN A 8 6.67 -4.92 2.64
CA ASN A 8 6.88 -4.03 3.79
C ASN A 8 8.10 -3.14 3.55
N GLY A 9 7.95 -1.85 3.82
CA GLY A 9 8.94 -0.82 3.59
C GLY A 9 8.82 -0.10 2.24
N ASP A 10 8.00 -0.59 1.30
CA ASP A 10 7.74 0.13 0.06
C ASP A 10 6.97 1.43 0.35
N THR A 11 7.31 2.50 -0.37
CA THR A 11 6.56 3.76 -0.33
C THR A 11 5.68 3.88 -1.56
N ILE A 12 4.38 4.04 -1.36
CA ILE A 12 3.39 4.24 -2.43
C ILE A 12 2.92 5.69 -2.48
N SER A 13 2.60 6.17 -3.68
CA SER A 13 2.00 7.50 -3.86
C SER A 13 0.50 7.38 -4.05
N LEU A 14 -0.28 8.06 -3.20
CA LEU A 14 -1.74 8.09 -3.24
C LEU A 14 -2.24 9.51 -2.98
N ASP A 15 -3.02 10.06 -3.90
CA ASP A 15 -3.64 11.40 -3.79
C ASP A 15 -2.67 12.54 -3.41
N GLY A 16 -1.40 12.43 -3.83
CA GLY A 16 -0.35 13.41 -3.53
C GLY A 16 0.31 13.22 -2.16
N ASP A 17 -0.07 12.20 -1.40
CA ASP A 17 0.61 11.76 -0.18
C ASP A 17 1.54 10.56 -0.47
N HIS A 18 2.53 10.38 0.39
CA HIS A 18 3.45 9.26 0.38
C HIS A 18 3.16 8.37 1.58
N LEU A 19 2.79 7.12 1.30
CA LEU A 19 2.36 6.16 2.31
C LEU A 19 3.35 5.01 2.35
N VAL A 20 3.93 4.74 3.53
CA VAL A 20 4.88 3.64 3.73
C VAL A 20 4.12 2.39 4.14
N VAL A 21 4.35 1.28 3.42
CA VAL A 21 3.75 -0.03 3.73
C VAL A 21 4.40 -0.61 4.98
N PHE A 22 3.63 -0.70 6.06
CA PHE A 22 4.06 -1.30 7.32
C PHE A 22 3.74 -2.80 7.38
N HIS A 23 2.56 -3.16 6.88
CA HIS A 23 2.12 -4.56 6.82
C HIS A 23 1.45 -4.84 5.47
N PHE A 24 1.74 -6.04 4.95
CA PHE A 24 1.22 -6.58 3.72
C PHE A 24 0.61 -7.95 4.01
N ALA A 25 -0.63 -8.15 3.57
CA ALA A 25 -1.30 -9.44 3.59
C ALA A 25 -2.05 -9.69 2.27
N GLU A 26 -2.10 -10.95 1.85
CA GLU A 26 -2.97 -11.38 0.75
C GLU A 26 -3.99 -12.38 1.30
N GLU A 27 -5.25 -11.97 1.34
CA GLU A 27 -6.35 -12.77 1.88
C GLU A 27 -7.55 -12.78 0.93
N ARG A 28 -8.12 -13.96 0.70
CA ARG A 28 -9.37 -14.15 -0.09
C ARG A 28 -9.32 -13.48 -1.48
N GLY A 29 -8.14 -13.41 -2.10
CA GLY A 29 -7.95 -12.80 -3.43
C GLY A 29 -7.89 -11.28 -3.41
N GLN A 30 -7.57 -10.66 -2.27
CA GLN A 30 -7.30 -9.24 -2.12
C GLN A 30 -5.95 -9.01 -1.46
N VAL A 31 -5.32 -7.89 -1.81
CA VAL A 31 -4.13 -7.37 -1.14
C VAL A 31 -4.57 -6.32 -0.13
N ILE A 32 -4.23 -6.54 1.13
CA ILE A 32 -4.51 -5.64 2.25
C ILE A 32 -3.18 -5.01 2.67
N LEU A 33 -3.14 -3.68 2.69
CA LEU A 33 -1.98 -2.90 3.07
C LEU A 33 -2.31 -2.06 4.30
N ASP A 34 -1.54 -2.22 5.37
CA ASP A 34 -1.43 -1.18 6.38
C ASP A 34 -0.34 -0.21 5.98
N VAL A 35 -0.71 1.04 5.80
CA VAL A 35 0.21 2.10 5.39
C VAL A 35 0.18 3.27 6.36
N VAL A 36 1.29 3.99 6.45
CA VAL A 36 1.40 5.20 7.27
C VAL A 36 1.81 6.37 6.39
N SER A 37 1.07 7.48 6.47
CA SER A 37 1.43 8.73 5.80
C SER A 37 2.71 9.32 6.39
N GLU A 38 3.68 9.62 5.54
CA GLU A 38 4.91 10.31 5.93
C GLU A 38 4.65 11.76 6.38
N VAL A 39 3.55 12.37 5.92
CA VAL A 39 3.20 13.77 6.21
C VAL A 39 2.41 13.87 7.50
N SER A 40 1.33 13.09 7.63
CA SER A 40 0.39 13.24 8.75
C SER A 40 0.57 12.21 9.87
N ALA A 41 1.47 11.24 9.71
CA ALA A 41 1.65 10.08 10.59
C ALA A 41 0.34 9.29 10.84
N ARG A 42 -0.64 9.40 9.93
CA ARG A 42 -1.92 8.68 10.02
C ARG A 42 -1.76 7.30 9.40
N ARG A 43 -2.37 6.30 10.02
CA ARG A 43 -2.43 4.93 9.51
C ARG A 43 -3.70 4.74 8.69
N PHE A 44 -3.57 4.05 7.57
CA PHE A 44 -4.66 3.67 6.68
C PHE A 44 -4.57 2.18 6.39
N GLU A 45 -5.74 1.56 6.25
CA GLU A 45 -5.87 0.21 5.72
C GLU A 45 -6.41 0.32 4.29
N LEU A 46 -5.65 -0.16 3.32
CA LEU A 46 -5.98 -0.09 1.90
C LEU A 46 -6.23 -1.49 1.35
N HIS A 47 -7.22 -1.61 0.49
CA HIS A 47 -7.66 -2.87 -0.11
C HIS A 47 -7.56 -2.77 -1.63
N TYR A 48 -6.82 -3.70 -2.22
CA TYR A 48 -6.59 -3.73 -3.66
C TYR A 48 -6.90 -5.11 -4.25
N SER A 49 -7.31 -5.14 -5.52
CA SER A 49 -7.18 -6.36 -6.30
C SER A 49 -5.70 -6.68 -6.51
N PRO A 50 -5.29 -7.96 -6.55
CA PRO A 50 -3.88 -8.35 -6.72
C PRO A 50 -3.23 -7.71 -7.96
N ASP A 51 -4.01 -7.57 -9.03
CA ASP A 51 -3.57 -6.99 -10.31
C ASP A 51 -3.71 -5.47 -10.41
N ALA A 52 -4.17 -4.78 -9.34
CA ALA A 52 -4.27 -3.34 -9.31
C ALA A 52 -2.89 -2.71 -9.55
N ARG A 53 -2.84 -1.65 -10.37
CA ARG A 53 -1.61 -0.89 -10.60
C ARG A 53 -1.44 0.15 -9.50
N ILE A 54 -0.32 0.05 -8.81
CA ILE A 54 0.10 0.95 -7.74
C ILE A 54 1.33 1.74 -8.19
N SER A 55 1.34 3.04 -7.89
CA SER A 55 2.51 3.91 -8.06
C SER A 55 3.43 3.77 -6.86
N VAL A 56 4.66 3.32 -7.09
CA VAL A 56 5.70 3.11 -6.07
C VAL A 56 6.84 4.07 -6.36
N LEU A 57 7.46 4.62 -5.31
CA LEU A 57 8.57 5.57 -5.37
C LEU A 57 9.93 4.86 -5.32
#